data_AF-A0A095A069-F1
#
_entry.id   AF-A0A095A069-F1
#
_cell.length_a   1.000
_cell.length_b   1.000
_cell.length_c   1.000
_cell.angle_alpha   90.00
_cell.angle_beta   90.00
_cell.angle_gamma   90.00
#
_symmetry.space_group_name_H-M   'P 1'
#
loop_
_entity.id
_entity.type
_entity.pdbx_description
1 polymer ?
#
loop_
_entity_poly.entity_id
_entity_poly.type
_entity_poly.pdbx_seq_one_letter_code
_entity_poly.pdbx_strand_id
1 'polypeptide(L)'
;MENVFHSEILDRWMIIIATDSALRQIEKASGFDFYILSTPESKLKSRLGMHLKRDMLVTLAKAKMNGKMKKSWEKYSKFIIPLEEAEWIGLTLEEAVKKQMKMEHEISRSQLKPLKFSLAEKLIDSLRNPVKDEKGEEDTLDSSAFYLLMILAAFNTSL
;
A
#
# COMPACT_ATOMS: atom_id res chain seq x y z
N MET A 1 -25.45 -21.95 0.46
CA MET A 1 -26.78 -21.30 0.47
C MET A 1 -26.58 -19.79 0.55
N GLU A 2 -27.48 -19.00 -0.03
CA GLU A 2 -27.46 -17.55 0.11
C GLU A 2 -27.90 -17.17 1.53
N ASN A 3 -27.09 -16.37 2.21
CA ASN A 3 -27.37 -15.91 3.57
C ASN A 3 -27.22 -14.39 3.63
N VAL A 4 -28.05 -13.76 4.47
CA VAL A 4 -28.05 -12.31 4.67
C VAL A 4 -27.22 -11.99 5.91
N PHE A 5 -26.21 -11.14 5.76
CA PHE A 5 -25.36 -10.68 6.84
C PHE A 5 -25.43 -9.17 6.99
N HIS A 6 -25.40 -8.70 8.23
CA HIS A 6 -25.23 -7.30 8.56
C HIS A 6 -23.84 -7.06 9.13
N SER A 7 -23.14 -6.04 8.62
CA SER A 7 -21.88 -5.57 9.19
C SER A 7 -22.11 -4.27 9.95
N GLU A 8 -21.75 -4.24 11.23
CA GLU A 8 -21.87 -3.06 12.08
C GLU A 8 -20.75 -2.03 11.83
N ILE A 9 -19.58 -2.50 11.39
CA ILE A 9 -18.44 -1.64 11.06
C ILE A 9 -18.71 -0.91 9.74
N LEU A 10 -19.18 -1.65 8.73
CA LEU A 10 -19.45 -1.11 7.40
C LEU A 10 -20.87 -0.52 7.26
N ASP A 11 -21.74 -0.74 8.25
CA ASP A 11 -23.12 -0.23 8.33
C ASP A 11 -23.96 -0.60 7.09
N ARG A 12 -23.84 -1.86 6.65
CA ARG A 12 -24.50 -2.34 5.43
C ARG A 12 -24.94 -3.81 5.51
N TRP A 13 -26.02 -4.11 4.81
CA TRP A 13 -26.51 -5.46 4.58
C TRP A 13 -25.88 -6.06 3.31
N MET A 14 -25.51 -7.33 3.36
CA MET A 14 -24.89 -8.05 2.25
C MET A 14 -25.48 -9.45 2.13
N ILE A 15 -25.68 -9.91 0.90
CA ILE A 15 -26.05 -11.30 0.61
C ILE A 15 -24.77 -12.02 0.22
N ILE A 16 -24.38 -13.05 0.98
CA ILE A 16 -23.16 -13.81 0.76
C ILE A 16 -23.49 -15.30 0.73
N ILE A 17 -22.93 -16.00 -0.24
CA ILE A 17 -23.01 -17.45 -0.29
C ILE A 17 -22.04 -18.02 0.74
N ALA A 18 -22.58 -18.70 1.75
CA ALA A 18 -21.82 -19.31 2.83
C ALA A 18 -22.10 -20.80 2.92
N THR A 19 -21.12 -21.52 3.50
CA THR A 19 -21.25 -22.93 3.89
C THR A 19 -21.72 -23.03 5.34
N ASP A 20 -22.37 -24.13 5.70
CA ASP A 20 -22.82 -24.36 7.08
C ASP A 20 -21.66 -24.35 8.08
N SER A 21 -20.49 -24.83 7.66
CA SER A 21 -19.28 -24.76 8.48
C SER A 21 -18.86 -23.31 8.77
N ALA A 22 -18.98 -22.41 7.80
CA ALA A 22 -18.67 -21.00 8.00
C ALA A 22 -19.70 -20.33 8.94
N LEU A 23 -20.99 -20.65 8.79
CA LEU A 23 -22.04 -20.16 9.69
C LEU A 23 -21.77 -20.54 11.15
N ARG A 24 -21.42 -21.82 11.41
CA ARG A 24 -21.04 -22.28 12.76
C ARG A 24 -19.83 -21.55 13.33
N GLN A 25 -18.86 -21.19 12.49
CA GLN A 25 -17.69 -20.43 12.92
C GLN A 25 -18.05 -18.97 13.24
N ILE A 26 -18.95 -18.37 12.46
CA ILE A 26 -19.48 -17.03 12.69
C ILE A 26 -20.22 -16.97 14.04
N GLU A 27 -21.09 -17.95 14.30
CA GLU A 27 -21.78 -18.09 15.59
C GLU A 27 -20.78 -18.24 16.74
N LYS A 28 -19.77 -19.11 16.58
CA LYS A 28 -18.71 -19.31 17.58
C LYS A 28 -17.89 -18.03 17.85
N ALA A 29 -17.68 -17.20 16.83
CA ALA A 29 -16.98 -15.93 16.93
C ALA A 29 -17.89 -14.80 17.46
N SER A 30 -19.15 -15.08 17.79
CA SER A 30 -20.13 -14.10 18.30
C SER A 30 -20.39 -12.94 17.34
N GLY A 31 -20.33 -13.18 16.03
CA GLY A 31 -20.73 -12.20 15.01
C GLY A 31 -19.91 -12.27 13.72
N PHE A 32 -20.50 -11.75 12.65
CA PHE A 32 -19.89 -11.74 11.31
C PHE A 32 -18.60 -10.92 11.25
N ASP A 33 -18.65 -9.66 11.71
CA ASP A 33 -17.49 -8.78 11.73
C ASP A 33 -16.36 -9.35 12.60
N PHE A 34 -16.72 -9.95 13.75
CA PHE A 34 -15.74 -10.54 14.66
C PHE A 34 -15.09 -11.78 14.04
N TYR A 35 -15.86 -12.61 13.33
CA TYR A 35 -15.32 -13.74 12.58
C TYR A 35 -14.28 -13.29 11.54
N ILE A 36 -14.60 -12.28 10.74
CA ILE A 36 -13.69 -11.77 9.69
C ILE A 36 -12.40 -11.19 10.29
N LEU A 37 -12.51 -10.40 11.37
CA LEU A 37 -11.36 -9.75 11.99
C LEU A 37 -10.48 -10.73 12.78
N SER A 38 -11.09 -11.66 13.53
CA SER A 38 -10.37 -12.64 14.36
C SER A 38 -9.74 -13.77 13.56
N THR A 39 -10.29 -14.12 12.40
CA THR A 39 -9.76 -15.19 11.57
C THR A 39 -8.47 -14.75 10.88
N PRO A 40 -7.37 -15.51 11.01
CA PRO A 40 -6.13 -15.21 10.32
C PRO A 40 -6.29 -15.42 8.81
N GLU A 41 -5.48 -14.69 8.05
CA GLU A 41 -5.60 -14.57 6.59
C GLU A 41 -5.46 -15.92 5.88
N SER A 42 -4.54 -16.75 6.36
CA SER A 42 -4.29 -18.11 5.85
C SER A 42 -5.50 -19.05 6.01
N LYS A 43 -6.39 -18.77 6.98
CA LYS A 43 -7.58 -19.60 7.26
C LYS A 43 -8.84 -19.09 6.58
N LEU A 44 -8.95 -17.80 6.31
CA LEU A 44 -10.15 -17.21 5.72
C LEU A 44 -10.40 -17.71 4.29
N LYS A 45 -9.32 -17.99 3.53
CA LYS A 45 -9.33 -18.64 2.19
C LYS A 45 -10.41 -18.11 1.24
N SER A 46 -10.77 -16.83 1.36
CA SER A 46 -11.83 -16.19 0.59
C SER A 46 -11.37 -14.79 0.20
N ARG A 47 -11.34 -14.51 -1.10
CA ARG A 47 -10.96 -13.19 -1.63
C ARG A 47 -11.91 -12.09 -1.14
N LEU A 48 -13.22 -12.37 -1.18
CA LEU A 48 -14.23 -11.47 -0.64
C LEU A 48 -14.01 -11.22 0.87
N GLY A 49 -13.73 -12.28 1.63
CA GLY A 49 -13.45 -12.16 3.06
C GLY A 49 -12.24 -11.25 3.35
N MET A 50 -11.16 -11.39 2.58
CA MET A 50 -9.98 -10.54 2.70
C MET A 50 -10.27 -9.09 2.36
N HIS A 51 -11.07 -8.83 1.32
CA HIS A 51 -11.50 -7.48 0.97
C HIS A 51 -12.35 -6.84 2.07
N LEU A 52 -13.31 -7.59 2.63
CA LEU A 52 -14.12 -7.13 3.76
C LEU A 52 -13.26 -6.85 4.98
N LYS A 53 -12.27 -7.71 5.28
CA LYS A 53 -11.32 -7.52 6.37
C LYS A 53 -10.55 -6.21 6.21
N ARG A 54 -9.98 -5.97 5.02
CA ARG A 54 -9.29 -4.71 4.69
C ARG A 54 -10.20 -3.50 4.87
N ASP A 55 -11.42 -3.55 4.33
CA ASP A 55 -12.37 -2.43 4.43
C ASP A 55 -12.77 -2.15 5.89
N MET A 56 -12.97 -3.18 6.71
CA MET A 56 -13.26 -3.04 8.15
C MET A 56 -12.07 -2.44 8.90
N LEU A 57 -10.84 -2.89 8.65
CA LEU A 57 -9.64 -2.36 9.32
C LEU A 57 -9.38 -0.90 8.93
N VAL A 58 -9.52 -0.57 7.65
CA VAL A 58 -9.37 0.80 7.14
C VAL A 58 -10.42 1.74 7.72
N THR A 59 -11.67 1.30 7.83
CA THR A 59 -12.75 2.12 8.44
C THR A 59 -12.50 2.36 9.92
N LEU A 60 -12.06 1.34 10.67
CA LEU A 60 -11.66 1.50 12.07
C LEU A 60 -10.47 2.45 12.24
N ALA A 61 -9.43 2.32 11.40
CA ALA A 61 -8.25 3.18 11.43
C ALA A 61 -8.61 4.65 11.13
N LYS A 62 -9.40 4.89 10.07
CA LYS A 62 -9.89 6.24 9.70
C LYS A 62 -10.77 6.83 10.78
N ALA A 63 -11.64 6.04 11.39
CA ALA A 63 -12.49 6.49 12.48
C ALA A 63 -11.68 6.96 13.69
N LYS A 64 -10.63 6.22 14.05
CA LYS A 64 -9.71 6.59 15.14
C LYS A 64 -8.95 7.87 14.81
N MET A 65 -8.43 8.00 13.59
CA MET A 65 -7.72 9.21 13.14
C MET A 65 -8.63 10.45 13.15
N ASN A 66 -9.89 10.29 12.73
CA ASN A 66 -10.85 11.40 12.63
C ASN A 66 -11.58 11.71 13.95
N GLY A 67 -11.37 10.93 15.02
CA GLY A 67 -12.07 11.08 16.31
C GLY A 67 -13.58 10.78 16.27
N LYS A 68 -14.09 10.17 15.19
CA LYS A 68 -15.53 9.87 14.99
C LYS A 68 -15.88 8.43 15.38
N MET A 69 -15.31 7.94 16.47
CA MET A 69 -15.48 6.54 16.88
C MET A 69 -16.88 6.32 17.49
N LYS A 70 -17.67 5.40 16.91
CA LYS A 70 -18.97 5.00 17.49
C LYS A 70 -18.75 4.19 18.77
N LYS A 71 -19.61 4.37 19.79
CA LYS A 71 -19.58 3.58 21.05
C LYS A 71 -19.68 2.07 20.80
N SER A 72 -20.45 1.67 19.78
CA SER A 72 -20.57 0.25 19.39
C SER A 72 -19.27 -0.36 18.88
N TRP A 73 -18.25 0.43 18.53
CA TRP A 73 -16.97 -0.06 18.03
C TRP A 73 -15.95 -0.37 19.13
N GLU A 74 -16.26 -0.07 20.40
CA GLU A 74 -15.36 -0.37 21.54
C GLU A 74 -14.98 -1.86 21.61
N LYS A 75 -15.90 -2.76 21.22
CA LYS A 75 -15.64 -4.20 21.11
C LYS A 75 -14.57 -4.59 20.08
N TYR A 76 -14.32 -3.76 19.08
CA TYR A 76 -13.31 -3.98 18.03
C TYR A 76 -11.98 -3.28 18.32
N SER A 77 -11.84 -2.65 19.49
CA SER A 77 -10.61 -1.93 19.89
C SER A 77 -9.32 -2.72 19.73
N LYS A 78 -9.38 -4.04 19.93
CA LYS A 78 -8.26 -4.98 19.80
C LYS A 78 -7.71 -5.12 18.37
N PHE A 79 -8.52 -4.81 17.36
CA PHE A 79 -8.17 -4.99 15.94
C PHE A 79 -7.74 -3.69 15.26
N ILE A 80 -7.55 -2.62 16.03
CA ILE A 80 -7.17 -1.33 15.47
C ILE A 80 -5.68 -1.37 15.12
N ILE A 81 -5.41 -1.22 13.83
CA ILE A 81 -4.09 -1.15 13.21
C ILE A 81 -3.95 0.24 12.56
N PRO A 82 -2.74 0.81 12.45
CA PRO A 82 -2.54 2.06 11.71
C PRO A 82 -3.04 1.95 10.26
N LEU A 83 -3.45 3.10 9.69
CA LEU A 83 -4.04 3.16 8.35
C LEU A 83 -3.08 2.63 7.29
N GLU A 84 -1.79 2.97 7.41
CA GLU A 84 -0.76 2.58 6.46
C GLU A 84 -0.68 1.06 6.32
N GLU A 85 -0.62 0.33 7.42
CA GLU A 85 -0.60 -1.14 7.42
C GLU A 85 -1.94 -1.74 6.99
N ALA A 86 -3.06 -1.18 7.49
CA ALA A 86 -4.40 -1.70 7.23
C ALA A 86 -4.76 -1.74 5.74
N GLU A 87 -4.25 -0.79 4.95
CA GLU A 87 -4.54 -0.74 3.52
C GLU A 87 -3.83 -1.81 2.68
N TRP A 88 -2.76 -2.43 3.18
CA TRP A 88 -2.02 -3.48 2.47
C TRP A 88 -2.52 -4.89 2.79
N ILE A 89 -3.33 -5.04 3.83
CA ILE A 89 -3.87 -6.32 4.25
C ILE A 89 -4.78 -6.91 3.17
N GLY A 90 -4.54 -8.17 2.81
CA GLY A 90 -5.41 -8.93 1.92
C GLY A 90 -5.36 -8.56 0.45
N LEU A 91 -4.40 -7.73 0.03
CA LEU A 91 -4.12 -7.51 -1.38
C LEU A 91 -3.42 -8.72 -1.99
N THR A 92 -3.81 -9.06 -3.21
CA THR A 92 -3.03 -9.99 -4.04
C THR A 92 -1.74 -9.30 -4.52
N LEU A 93 -0.75 -10.09 -4.97
CA LEU A 93 0.50 -9.55 -5.48
C LEU A 93 0.27 -8.54 -6.61
N GLU A 94 -0.61 -8.86 -7.56
CA GLU A 94 -0.95 -7.99 -8.69
C GLU A 94 -1.59 -6.67 -8.22
N GLU A 95 -2.51 -6.74 -7.26
CA GLU A 95 -3.15 -5.55 -6.69
C GLU A 95 -2.17 -4.69 -5.90
N ALA A 96 -1.25 -5.32 -5.17
CA ALA A 96 -0.21 -4.64 -4.42
C ALA A 96 0.78 -3.91 -5.36
N VAL A 97 1.22 -4.58 -6.43
CA VAL A 97 2.06 -3.97 -7.47
C VAL A 97 1.34 -2.79 -8.13
N LYS A 98 0.08 -2.98 -8.51
CA LYS A 98 -0.72 -1.90 -9.11
C LYS A 98 -0.92 -0.72 -8.17
N LYS A 99 -1.13 -0.98 -6.87
CA LYS A 99 -1.22 0.06 -5.84
C LYS A 99 0.10 0.82 -5.73
N GLN A 100 1.23 0.10 -5.64
CA GLN A 100 2.56 0.69 -5.56
C GLN A 100 2.86 1.58 -6.76
N MET A 101 2.65 1.07 -7.98
CA MET A 101 2.84 1.83 -9.22
C MET A 101 2.01 3.11 -9.25
N LYS A 102 0.77 3.07 -8.73
CA LYS A 102 -0.10 4.25 -8.67
C LYS A 102 0.47 5.32 -7.72
N MET A 103 0.97 4.91 -6.55
CA MET A 103 1.59 5.86 -5.61
C MET A 103 2.86 6.48 -6.18
N GLU A 104 3.74 5.68 -6.79
CA GLU A 104 4.96 6.18 -7.45
C GLU A 104 4.64 7.14 -8.60
N HIS A 105 3.59 6.85 -9.37
CA HIS A 105 3.12 7.73 -10.43
C HIS A 105 2.61 9.07 -9.89
N GLU A 106 1.84 9.06 -8.79
CA GLU A 106 1.34 10.27 -8.13
C GLU A 106 2.48 11.11 -7.53
N ILE A 107 3.44 10.45 -6.89
CA ILE A 107 4.66 11.10 -6.36
C ILE A 107 5.44 11.73 -7.51
N SER A 108 5.73 10.97 -8.57
CA SER A 108 6.43 11.46 -9.75
C SER A 108 5.73 12.68 -10.33
N ARG A 109 4.40 12.58 -10.53
CA ARG A 109 3.57 13.65 -11.08
C ARG A 109 3.59 14.92 -10.23
N SER A 110 3.52 14.80 -8.91
CA SER A 110 3.60 15.95 -8.00
C SER A 110 4.99 16.58 -7.96
N GLN A 111 6.04 15.78 -8.17
CA GLN A 111 7.44 16.23 -8.21
C GLN A 111 7.87 16.77 -9.59
N LEU A 112 7.05 16.65 -10.64
CA LEU A 112 7.34 17.21 -11.96
C LEU A 112 7.46 18.74 -11.89
N LYS A 113 8.66 19.23 -11.63
CA LYS A 113 9.03 20.64 -11.72
C LYS A 113 9.53 20.90 -13.15
N PRO A 114 8.92 21.82 -13.91
CA PRO A 114 9.39 22.16 -15.25
C PRO A 114 10.88 22.55 -15.25
N LEU A 115 11.64 22.05 -16.22
CA LEU A 115 13.10 22.23 -16.30
C LEU A 115 13.53 23.69 -16.24
N LYS A 116 12.73 24.62 -16.77
CA LYS A 116 12.99 26.06 -16.71
C LYS A 116 13.25 26.57 -15.28
N PHE A 117 12.55 26.02 -14.28
CA PHE A 117 12.74 26.44 -12.89
C PHE A 117 14.06 25.89 -12.33
N SER A 118 14.41 24.64 -12.66
CA SER A 118 15.71 24.07 -12.25
C SER A 118 16.90 24.77 -12.92
N LEU A 119 16.76 25.18 -14.19
CA LEU A 119 17.76 25.95 -14.92
C LEU A 119 17.90 27.37 -14.35
N ALA A 120 16.78 28.01 -14.02
CA ALA A 120 16.78 29.32 -13.37
C ALA A 120 17.48 29.28 -12.00
N GLU A 121 17.23 28.25 -11.20
CA GLU A 121 17.93 28.04 -9.92
C GLU A 121 19.43 27.88 -10.13
N LYS A 122 19.86 27.03 -11.07
CA LYS A 122 21.29 26.87 -11.43
C LYS A 122 21.92 28.19 -11.89
N LEU A 123 21.21 28.98 -12.69
CA LEU A 123 21.68 30.28 -13.15
C LEU A 123 21.83 31.27 -11.98
N ILE A 124 20.83 31.36 -11.09
CA ILE A 124 20.90 32.20 -9.89
C ILE A 124 22.10 31.79 -9.01
N ASP A 125 22.36 30.49 -8.86
CA ASP A 125 23.49 29.98 -8.09
C ASP A 125 24.84 30.33 -8.74
N SER A 126 24.95 30.24 -10.07
CA SER A 126 26.15 30.65 -10.81
C SER A 126 26.44 32.15 -10.66
N LEU A 127 25.40 32.98 -10.67
CA LEU A 127 25.53 34.44 -10.48
C LEU A 127 25.89 34.81 -9.04
N ARG A 128 25.41 34.04 -8.05
CA ARG A 128 25.77 34.23 -6.64
C ARG A 128 27.20 33.80 -6.34
N ASN A 129 27.72 32.79 -7.04
CA ASN A 129 29.07 32.25 -6.87
C ASN A 129 29.84 32.24 -8.20
N PRO A 130 30.29 33.39 -8.73
CA PRO A 130 30.85 33.54 -10.07
C PRO A 130 32.24 32.90 -10.31
N VAL A 131 32.72 32.02 -9.41
CA VAL A 131 34.09 31.46 -9.43
C VAL A 131 34.09 29.93 -9.68
N LYS A 132 32.98 29.33 -10.11
CA LYS A 132 32.90 27.88 -10.37
C LYS A 132 32.81 27.49 -11.85
N ASP A 133 33.06 28.41 -12.77
CA ASP A 133 33.05 28.12 -14.20
C ASP A 133 34.47 27.90 -14.75
N GLU A 134 35.22 27.00 -14.10
CA GLU A 134 36.38 26.34 -14.71
C GLU A 134 36.38 24.86 -14.29
N LYS A 135 35.40 24.12 -14.82
CA LYS A 135 35.54 22.70 -15.17
C LYS A 135 34.34 22.34 -16.03
N GLY A 136 34.62 22.18 -17.32
CA GLY A 136 33.64 21.82 -18.33
C GLY A 136 32.90 20.54 -17.95
N GLU A 137 31.65 20.50 -18.39
CA GLU A 137 30.86 19.29 -18.53
C GLU A 137 31.65 18.27 -19.37
N GLU A 138 32.37 17.38 -18.70
CA GLU A 138 32.53 16.01 -19.20
C GLU A 138 31.24 15.28 -18.83
N ASP A 139 30.38 15.09 -19.83
CA ASP A 139 29.23 14.20 -19.78
C ASP A 139 29.66 12.87 -19.15
N THR A 140 29.12 12.54 -17.98
CA THR A 140 29.31 11.23 -17.36
C THR A 140 28.45 10.18 -18.09
N LEU A 141 28.77 9.94 -19.36
CA LEU A 141 28.47 8.68 -20.02
C LEU A 141 29.57 7.70 -19.63
N ASP A 142 29.48 7.06 -18.46
CA ASP A 142 30.08 5.72 -18.26
C ASP A 142 29.84 5.00 -16.92
N SER A 143 28.81 5.35 -16.13
CA SER A 143 28.48 4.49 -14.97
C SER A 143 27.86 3.16 -15.39
N SER A 144 27.03 3.15 -16.44
CA SER A 144 26.39 1.92 -16.96
C SER A 144 27.37 0.97 -17.67
N ALA A 145 28.39 1.50 -18.36
CA ALA A 145 29.36 0.66 -19.07
C ALA A 145 30.29 -0.09 -18.10
N PHE A 146 30.62 0.52 -16.95
CA PHE A 146 31.42 -0.11 -15.90
C PHE A 146 30.75 -1.35 -15.29
N TYR A 147 29.44 -1.30 -15.01
CA TYR A 147 28.72 -2.47 -14.50
C TYR A 147 28.62 -3.58 -15.55
N LEU A 148 28.46 -3.24 -16.83
CA LEU A 148 28.40 -4.23 -17.90
C LEU A 148 29.75 -4.91 -18.14
N LEU A 149 30.85 -4.15 -18.06
CA LEU A 149 32.22 -4.68 -18.15
C LEU A 149 32.56 -5.57 -16.94
N MET A 150 32.12 -5.19 -15.74
CA MET A 150 32.31 -5.99 -14.51
C MET A 150 31.55 -7.32 -14.58
N ILE A 151 30.32 -7.32 -15.11
CA ILE A 151 29.54 -8.54 -15.30
C ILE A 151 30.18 -9.44 -16.37
N LEU A 152 30.65 -8.88 -17.48
CA LEU A 152 31.35 -9.65 -18.53
C LEU A 152 32.68 -10.25 -18.04
N ALA A 153 33.44 -9.52 -17.22
CA ALA A 153 34.69 -10.01 -16.62
C ALA A 153 34.46 -11.15 -15.62
N ALA A 154 33.34 -11.13 -14.88
CA ALA A 154 32.98 -12.20 -13.95
C ALA A 154 32.60 -13.53 -14.65
N PHE A 155 32.08 -13.46 -15.88
CA PHE A 155 31.73 -14.67 -16.64
C PHE A 155 32.92 -15.31 -17.38
N ASN A 156 33.97 -14.55 -17.69
CA ASN A 156 35.10 -15.04 -18.52
C ASN A 156 36.28 -15.59 -17.72
N THR A 157 36.18 -15.63 -16.38
CA THR A 157 37.21 -16.15 -15.47
C THR A 157 36.91 -17.54 -14.91
N SER A 158 35.83 -18.18 -15.38
CA SER A 158 35.42 -19.54 -14.98
C SER A 158 35.40 -20.52 -16.17
N LEU A 159 36.46 -20.53 -16.99
CA LEU A 159 36.80 -21.66 -17.87
C LEU A 159 38.29 -21.98 -17.75
#